data_AF-A0A848LK78-F1
#
_entry.id   AF-A0A848LK78-F1
#
_cell.length_a   1.000
_cell.length_b   1.000
_cell.length_c   1.000
_cell.angle_alpha   90.00
_cell.angle_beta   90.00
_cell.angle_gamma   90.00
#
_symmetry.space_group_name_H-M   'P 1'
#
loop_
_entity.id
_entity.type
_entity.pdbx_description
1 polymer ?
#
loop_
_entity_poly.entity_id
_entity_poly.type
_entity_poly.pdbx_seq_one_letter_code
_entity_poly.pdbx_strand_id
1 'polypeptide(L)'
;MVRTSAARVEVMTFLLGIWLAVSGLAGAALIALGVLYQSWEAPAYFPGDAPLADLCVDLALAGWLFIAIGLVAARAMSRFIDRTSTLRVATRILTGLLVLSCVTLAPALARVAGRQFGEWRQLRALLVEGEARARTYARSQDGVLTRDEFEQARAWFQAHPDHFSFKFKELPQPVRVQVMTSRPPYVGVHFGGGSNAVFDLTTMRCTYSD
;
A
#
# COMPACT_ATOMS: atom_id res chain seq x y z
N MET A 1 -40.18 -11.68 32.44
CA MET A 1 -38.98 -10.94 31.96
C MET A 1 -38.03 -11.77 31.06
N VAL A 2 -38.42 -12.97 30.58
CA VAL A 2 -37.51 -13.90 29.84
C VAL A 2 -37.55 -13.74 28.31
N ARG A 3 -38.56 -13.05 27.75
CA ARG A 3 -38.79 -12.94 26.29
C ARG A 3 -37.81 -12.04 25.53
N THR A 4 -37.11 -11.14 26.21
CA THR A 4 -36.23 -10.15 25.58
C THR A 4 -34.84 -10.68 25.22
N SER A 5 -34.39 -11.79 25.81
CA SER A 5 -33.09 -12.39 25.49
C SER A 5 -33.14 -13.22 24.19
N ALA A 6 -34.20 -14.01 23.99
CA ALA A 6 -34.35 -14.85 22.80
C ALA A 6 -34.43 -14.04 21.50
N ALA A 7 -35.26 -12.99 21.48
CA ALA A 7 -35.38 -12.10 20.32
C ALA A 7 -34.06 -11.38 19.98
N ARG A 8 -33.26 -11.02 20.99
CA ARG A 8 -31.94 -10.42 20.77
C ARG A 8 -30.97 -11.41 20.15
N VAL A 9 -30.97 -12.66 20.62
CA VAL A 9 -30.12 -13.73 20.10
C VAL A 9 -30.46 -14.05 18.65
N GLU A 10 -31.74 -14.10 18.29
CA GLU A 10 -32.19 -14.31 16.90
C GLU A 10 -31.74 -13.17 15.98
N VAL A 11 -31.97 -11.91 16.37
CA VAL A 11 -31.54 -10.74 15.59
C VAL A 11 -30.03 -10.72 15.42
N MET A 12 -29.26 -10.98 16.48
CA MET A 12 -27.80 -11.03 16.41
C MET A 12 -27.30 -12.14 15.49
N THR A 13 -27.95 -13.32 15.51
CA THR A 13 -27.60 -14.45 14.64
C THR A 13 -27.91 -14.13 13.18
N PHE A 14 -29.04 -13.47 12.90
CA PHE A 14 -29.41 -13.03 11.56
C PHE A 14 -28.42 -12.01 11.00
N LEU A 15 -28.08 -10.99 11.78
CA LEU A 15 -27.08 -9.98 11.40
C LEU A 15 -25.70 -10.60 11.16
N LEU A 16 -25.29 -11.53 12.02
CA LEU A 16 -24.05 -12.28 11.83
C LEU A 16 -24.10 -13.12 10.54
N GLY A 17 -25.23 -13.77 10.24
CA GLY A 17 -25.42 -14.52 9.00
C GLY A 17 -25.23 -13.65 7.76
N ILE A 18 -25.84 -12.46 7.73
CA ILE A 18 -25.66 -11.48 6.65
C ILE A 18 -24.19 -11.07 6.55
N TRP A 19 -23.56 -10.73 7.67
CA TRP A 19 -22.15 -10.34 7.69
C TRP A 19 -21.25 -11.42 7.10
N LEU A 20 -21.44 -12.68 7.50
CA LEU A 20 -20.66 -13.81 6.98
C LEU A 20 -20.89 -14.03 5.49
N ALA A 21 -22.11 -13.83 4.98
CA ALA A 21 -22.39 -13.90 3.54
C ALA A 21 -21.65 -12.79 2.76
N VAL A 22 -21.71 -11.55 3.24
CA VAL A 22 -20.98 -10.41 2.64
C VAL A 22 -19.46 -10.65 2.71
N SER A 23 -18.95 -11.19 3.82
CA SER A 23 -17.55 -11.60 3.94
C SER A 23 -17.15 -12.66 2.92
N GLY A 24 -18.07 -13.57 2.56
CA GLY A 24 -17.83 -14.60 1.55
C GLY A 24 -17.65 -13.99 0.16
N LEU A 25 -18.55 -13.06 -0.20
CA LEU A 25 -18.45 -12.30 -1.45
C LEU A 25 -17.18 -11.44 -1.50
N ALA A 26 -16.83 -10.77 -0.40
CA ALA A 26 -15.60 -9.99 -0.28
C ALA A 26 -14.36 -10.87 -0.46
N GLY A 27 -14.32 -12.05 0.19
CA GLY A 27 -13.21 -13.00 0.04
C GLY A 27 -13.05 -13.48 -1.40
N ALA A 28 -14.15 -13.84 -2.07
CA ALA A 28 -14.14 -14.23 -3.48
C ALA A 28 -13.68 -13.09 -4.40
N ALA A 29 -14.16 -11.87 -4.15
CA ALA A 29 -13.74 -10.68 -4.91
C ALA A 29 -12.25 -10.38 -4.75
N LEU A 30 -11.70 -10.51 -3.54
CA LEU A 30 -10.27 -10.34 -3.28
C LEU A 30 -9.42 -11.40 -3.98
N ILE A 31 -9.89 -12.66 -4.02
CA ILE A 31 -9.20 -13.72 -4.77
C ILE A 31 -9.18 -13.38 -6.27
N ALA A 32 -10.33 -13.00 -6.83
CA ALA A 32 -10.42 -12.58 -8.23
C ALA A 32 -9.49 -11.39 -8.51
N LEU A 33 -9.44 -10.41 -7.61
CA LEU A 33 -8.54 -9.26 -7.71
C LEU A 33 -7.06 -9.70 -7.72
N GLY A 34 -6.66 -10.60 -6.82
CA GLY A 34 -5.29 -11.12 -6.77
C GLY A 34 -4.89 -11.90 -8.02
N VAL A 35 -5.80 -12.71 -8.57
CA VAL A 35 -5.58 -13.42 -9.84
C VAL A 35 -5.47 -12.44 -11.02
N LEU A 36 -6.37 -11.45 -11.08
CA LEU A 36 -6.35 -10.43 -12.12
C LEU A 36 -5.06 -9.62 -12.07
N TYR A 37 -4.64 -9.20 -10.87
CA TYR A 37 -3.39 -8.48 -10.65
C TYR A 37 -2.20 -9.25 -11.21
N GLN A 38 -2.08 -10.55 -10.91
CA GLN A 38 -1.00 -11.39 -11.44
C GLN A 38 -1.06 -11.54 -12.97
N SER A 39 -2.27 -11.61 -13.55
CA SER A 39 -2.43 -11.73 -15.01
C SER A 39 -2.12 -10.45 -15.78
N TRP A 40 -2.15 -9.30 -15.12
CA TRP A 40 -1.92 -7.98 -15.71
C TRP A 40 -0.52 -7.42 -15.46
N GLU A 41 0.32 -8.09 -14.68
CA GLU A 41 1.71 -7.65 -14.49
C GLU A 41 2.49 -7.75 -15.81
N ALA A 42 2.58 -6.62 -16.52
CA ALA A 42 3.48 -6.47 -17.66
C ALA A 42 4.95 -6.59 -17.16
N PRO A 43 5.83 -7.27 -17.92
CA PRO A 43 7.21 -7.55 -17.50
C PRO A 43 8.14 -6.33 -17.40
N ALA A 44 7.68 -5.14 -17.78
CA ALA A 44 8.49 -3.91 -17.81
C ALA A 44 7.84 -2.80 -16.96
N TYR A 45 7.51 -3.10 -15.72
CA TYR A 45 6.91 -2.12 -14.81
C TYR A 45 7.96 -1.13 -14.33
N PHE A 46 7.74 0.17 -14.58
CA PHE A 46 8.62 1.21 -14.06
C PHE A 46 8.57 1.19 -12.52
N PRO A 47 9.71 1.33 -11.82
CA PRO A 47 9.76 1.33 -10.34
C PRO A 47 8.98 2.48 -9.65
N GLY A 48 8.22 3.29 -10.40
CA GLY A 48 7.30 4.30 -9.93
C GLY A 48 5.88 4.22 -10.52
N ASP A 49 5.58 3.29 -11.42
CA ASP A 49 4.27 3.28 -12.08
C ASP A 49 3.13 2.67 -11.24
N ALA A 50 1.91 3.00 -11.66
CA ALA A 50 0.59 2.95 -11.03
C ALA A 50 0.44 2.45 -9.57
N PRO A 51 -0.40 3.11 -8.77
CA PRO A 51 -0.78 2.67 -7.43
C PRO A 51 -1.62 1.39 -7.44
N LEU A 52 -1.61 0.56 -8.49
CA LEU A 52 -2.46 -0.63 -8.56
C LEU A 52 -2.09 -1.63 -7.46
N ALA A 53 -0.81 -1.88 -7.23
CA ALA A 53 -0.37 -2.72 -6.11
C ALA A 53 -0.76 -2.10 -4.76
N ASP A 54 -0.60 -0.78 -4.60
CA ASP A 54 -0.97 -0.05 -3.39
C ASP A 54 -2.49 -0.09 -3.14
N LEU A 55 -3.31 0.12 -4.17
CA LEU A 55 -4.77 0.04 -4.14
C LEU A 55 -5.26 -1.38 -3.86
N CYS A 56 -4.66 -2.39 -4.50
CA CYS A 56 -4.95 -3.78 -4.23
C CYS A 56 -4.67 -4.12 -2.77
N VAL A 57 -3.53 -3.68 -2.23
CA VAL A 57 -3.18 -3.90 -0.82
C VAL A 57 -4.11 -3.14 0.12
N ASP A 58 -4.44 -1.87 -0.16
CA ASP A 58 -5.37 -1.08 0.66
C ASP A 58 -6.77 -1.74 0.72
N LEU A 59 -7.29 -2.17 -0.45
CA LEU A 59 -8.55 -2.91 -0.54
C LEU A 59 -8.49 -4.26 0.17
N ALA A 60 -7.36 -4.97 0.02
CA ALA A 60 -7.14 -6.26 0.69
C ALA A 60 -7.15 -6.11 2.20
N LEU A 61 -6.44 -5.12 2.74
CA LEU A 61 -6.39 -4.86 4.18
C LEU A 61 -7.78 -4.54 4.74
N ALA A 62 -8.55 -3.69 4.05
CA ALA A 62 -9.91 -3.36 4.44
C ALA A 62 -10.82 -4.61 4.42
N GLY A 63 -10.76 -5.41 3.35
CA GLY A 63 -11.55 -6.63 3.22
C GLY A 63 -11.15 -7.72 4.21
N TRP A 64 -9.86 -7.94 4.45
CA TRP A 64 -9.36 -8.88 5.44
C TRP A 64 -9.77 -8.49 6.86
N LEU A 65 -9.70 -7.19 7.20
CA LEU A 65 -10.17 -6.70 8.49
C LEU A 65 -11.67 -6.95 8.66
N PHE A 66 -12.48 -6.65 7.63
CA PHE A 66 -13.92 -6.90 7.64
C PHE A 66 -14.26 -8.39 7.83
N ILE A 67 -13.57 -9.28 7.11
CA ILE A 67 -13.73 -10.74 7.24
C ILE A 67 -13.29 -11.22 8.63
N ALA A 68 -12.15 -10.73 9.12
CA ALA A 68 -11.60 -11.10 10.43
C ALA A 68 -12.54 -10.70 11.58
N ILE A 69 -13.12 -9.50 11.53
CA ILE A 69 -14.12 -9.05 12.51
C ILE A 69 -15.31 -10.02 12.53
N GLY A 70 -15.83 -10.40 11.35
CA GLY A 70 -16.93 -11.36 11.24
C GLY A 70 -16.58 -12.75 11.81
N LEU A 71 -15.36 -13.25 11.54
CA LEU A 71 -14.89 -14.52 12.08
C LEU A 71 -14.73 -14.47 13.61
N VAL A 72 -14.19 -13.38 14.16
CA VAL A 72 -14.05 -13.17 15.60
C VAL A 72 -15.43 -13.09 16.26
N ALA A 73 -16.37 -12.33 15.68
CA ALA A 73 -17.75 -12.23 16.16
C ALA A 73 -18.45 -13.60 16.16
N ALA A 74 -18.32 -14.38 15.08
CA ALA A 74 -18.87 -15.73 15.00
C ALA A 74 -18.29 -16.68 16.07
N ARG A 75 -16.99 -16.54 16.38
CA ARG A 75 -16.34 -17.32 17.43
C ARG A 75 -16.79 -16.88 18.83
N ALA A 76 -16.93 -15.58 19.07
CA ALA A 76 -17.45 -15.06 20.33
C ALA A 76 -18.90 -15.52 20.59
N MET A 77 -19.74 -15.47 19.56
CA MET A 77 -21.14 -15.87 19.63
C MET A 77 -21.32 -17.37 19.83
N SER A 78 -20.36 -18.19 19.38
CA SER A 78 -20.38 -19.64 19.61
C SER A 78 -20.24 -20.06 21.08
N ARG A 79 -19.94 -19.12 21.99
CA ARG A 79 -19.98 -19.35 23.45
C ARG A 79 -21.38 -19.26 24.03
N PHE A 80 -22.30 -18.60 23.34
CA PHE A 80 -23.65 -18.30 23.83
C PHE A 80 -24.74 -19.04 23.05
N ILE A 81 -24.42 -19.52 21.84
CA ILE A 81 -25.33 -20.18 20.94
C ILE A 81 -24.70 -21.50 20.53
N ASP A 82 -25.44 -22.60 20.67
CA ASP A 82 -25.02 -23.88 20.13
C ASP A 82 -24.78 -23.75 18.64
N ARG A 83 -23.55 -24.05 18.24
CA ARG A 83 -23.07 -23.77 16.89
C ARG A 83 -23.81 -24.68 15.91
N THR A 84 -24.79 -24.14 15.20
CA THR A 84 -25.46 -24.84 14.11
C THR A 84 -24.42 -25.35 13.11
N SER A 85 -24.68 -26.51 12.50
CA SER A 85 -23.79 -27.11 11.50
C SER A 85 -23.41 -26.10 10.40
N THR A 86 -24.37 -25.28 9.99
CA THR A 86 -24.23 -24.21 9.00
C THR A 86 -23.19 -23.15 9.40
N LEU A 87 -23.23 -22.63 10.64
CA LEU A 87 -22.25 -21.62 11.10
C LEU A 87 -20.82 -22.18 11.14
N ARG A 88 -20.68 -23.47 11.50
CA ARG A 88 -19.37 -24.14 11.51
C ARG A 88 -18.80 -24.30 10.09
N VAL A 89 -19.63 -24.66 9.12
CA VAL A 89 -19.23 -24.78 7.72
C VAL A 89 -18.89 -23.39 7.14
N ALA A 90 -19.75 -22.39 7.36
CA ALA A 90 -19.53 -21.03 6.88
C ALA A 90 -18.21 -20.43 7.40
N THR A 91 -17.92 -20.58 8.70
CA THR A 91 -16.66 -20.08 9.27
C THR A 91 -15.42 -20.79 8.69
N ARG A 92 -15.48 -22.10 8.39
CA ARG A 92 -14.38 -22.81 7.72
C ARG A 92 -14.17 -22.34 6.28
N ILE A 93 -15.26 -22.19 5.53
CA ILE A 93 -15.20 -21.65 4.15
C ILE A 93 -14.58 -20.27 4.15
N LEU A 94 -15.04 -19.38 5.05
CA LEU A 94 -14.52 -18.02 5.16
C LEU A 94 -13.04 -17.98 5.58
N THR A 95 -12.61 -18.84 6.50
CA THR A 95 -11.19 -18.96 6.82
C THR A 95 -10.38 -19.41 5.60
N GLY A 96 -10.88 -20.39 4.84
CA GLY A 96 -10.24 -20.81 3.58
C GLY A 96 -10.16 -19.68 2.55
N LEU A 97 -11.24 -18.94 2.35
CA LEU A 97 -11.29 -17.78 1.45
C LEU A 97 -10.32 -16.68 1.90
N LEU A 98 -10.25 -16.40 3.20
CA LEU A 98 -9.30 -15.42 3.74
C LEU A 98 -7.86 -15.84 3.43
N VAL A 99 -7.48 -17.08 3.75
CA VAL A 99 -6.13 -17.61 3.47
C VAL A 99 -5.82 -17.56 1.97
N LEU A 100 -6.76 -18.01 1.11
CA LEU A 100 -6.57 -18.00 -0.33
C LEU A 100 -6.45 -16.57 -0.89
N SER A 101 -7.21 -15.62 -0.36
CA SER A 101 -7.07 -14.21 -0.72
C SER A 101 -5.71 -13.64 -0.31
N CYS A 102 -5.16 -14.02 0.85
CA CYS A 102 -3.80 -13.64 1.25
C CYS A 102 -2.75 -14.21 0.30
N VAL A 103 -2.87 -15.47 -0.11
CA VAL A 103 -1.92 -16.11 -1.03
C VAL A 103 -1.95 -15.44 -2.41
N THR A 104 -3.14 -15.18 -2.95
CA THR A 104 -3.28 -14.57 -4.29
C THR A 104 -2.84 -13.11 -4.34
N LEU A 105 -2.89 -12.38 -3.22
CA LEU A 105 -2.41 -10.99 -3.12
C LEU A 105 -0.99 -10.87 -2.55
N ALA A 106 -0.33 -11.99 -2.22
CA ALA A 106 1.03 -11.99 -1.72
C ALA A 106 2.04 -11.27 -2.64
N PRO A 107 1.98 -11.36 -3.98
CA PRO A 107 2.88 -10.61 -4.85
C PRO A 107 2.71 -9.09 -4.72
N ALA A 108 1.46 -8.60 -4.64
CA ALA A 108 1.18 -7.18 -4.44
C ALA A 108 1.72 -6.70 -3.08
N LEU A 109 1.50 -7.49 -2.02
CA LEU A 109 2.09 -7.23 -0.70
C LEU A 109 3.62 -7.20 -0.74
N ALA A 110 4.25 -8.15 -1.42
CA ALA A 110 5.71 -8.22 -1.52
C ALA A 110 6.28 -7.00 -2.24
N ARG A 111 5.59 -6.46 -3.26
CA ARG A 111 6.00 -5.21 -3.92
C ARG A 111 5.88 -3.99 -3.01
N VAL A 112 4.72 -3.82 -2.37
CA VAL A 112 4.51 -2.68 -1.45
C VAL A 112 5.47 -2.75 -0.27
N ALA A 113 5.66 -3.94 0.32
CA ALA A 113 6.63 -4.16 1.39
C ALA A 113 8.08 -3.97 0.90
N GLY A 114 8.40 -4.43 -0.31
CA GLY A 114 9.72 -4.27 -0.92
C GLY A 114 10.19 -2.82 -0.97
N ARG A 115 9.27 -1.86 -1.15
CA ARG A 115 9.55 -0.42 -1.10
C ARG A 115 9.90 0.11 0.31
N GLN A 116 9.51 -0.61 1.37
CA GLN A 116 9.82 -0.21 2.75
C GLN A 116 11.13 -0.80 3.28
N PHE A 117 11.68 -1.82 2.61
CA PHE A 117 12.84 -2.56 3.07
C PHE A 117 13.99 -2.55 2.06
N GLY A 118 15.16 -3.06 2.47
CA GLY A 118 16.31 -3.25 1.58
C GLY A 118 16.82 -1.98 0.90
N GLU A 119 17.04 -2.07 -0.41
CA GLU A 119 17.59 -1.01 -1.26
C GLU A 119 16.68 0.22 -1.33
N TRP A 120 15.36 0.01 -1.31
CA TRP A 120 14.39 1.10 -1.30
C TRP A 120 14.42 1.91 -0.01
N ARG A 121 14.70 1.28 1.14
CA ARG A 121 14.90 2.00 2.40
C ARG A 121 16.15 2.88 2.36
N GLN A 122 17.20 2.42 1.67
CA GLN A 122 18.43 3.21 1.50
C GLN A 122 18.18 4.39 0.55
N LEU A 123 17.48 4.16 -0.56
CA LEU A 123 17.03 5.24 -1.45
C LEU A 123 16.13 6.24 -0.71
N ARG A 124 15.21 5.78 0.13
CA ARG A 124 14.38 6.65 0.98
C ARG A 124 15.23 7.54 1.88
N ALA A 125 16.27 7.00 2.51
CA ALA A 125 17.17 7.78 3.35
C ALA A 125 17.87 8.88 2.53
N LEU A 126 18.36 8.55 1.32
CA LEU A 126 18.94 9.53 0.40
C LEU A 126 17.93 10.59 -0.06
N LEU A 127 16.68 10.20 -0.32
CA LEU A 127 15.61 11.14 -0.66
C LEU A 127 15.26 12.06 0.50
N VAL A 128 15.23 11.55 1.74
CA VAL A 128 15.00 12.36 2.94
C VAL A 128 16.14 13.33 3.19
N GLU A 129 17.40 12.90 2.99
CA GLU A 129 18.57 13.78 3.04
C GLU A 129 18.51 14.85 1.95
N GLY A 130 18.17 14.45 0.72
CA GLY A 130 18.02 15.36 -0.41
C GLY A 130 16.89 16.37 -0.20
N GLU A 131 15.75 15.95 0.34
CA GLU A 131 14.64 16.82 0.72
C GLU A 131 15.06 17.82 1.79
N ALA A 132 15.75 17.36 2.84
CA ALA A 132 16.26 18.25 3.88
C ALA A 132 17.23 19.29 3.32
N ARG A 133 18.09 18.88 2.37
CA ARG A 133 19.01 19.77 1.67
C ARG A 133 18.27 20.77 0.78
N ALA A 134 17.35 20.32 -0.05
CA ALA A 134 16.54 21.20 -0.91
C ALA A 134 15.75 22.22 -0.07
N ARG A 135 15.22 21.80 1.07
CA ARG A 135 14.52 22.67 2.02
C ARG A 135 15.39 23.79 2.58
N THR A 136 16.71 23.64 2.67
CA THR A 136 17.60 24.74 3.12
C THR A 136 17.60 25.95 2.19
N TYR A 137 17.19 25.76 0.92
CA TYR A 137 17.05 26.84 -0.04
C TYR A 137 15.69 27.55 0.03
N ALA A 138 14.68 26.94 0.66
CA ALA A 138 13.37 27.57 0.82
C ALA A 138 13.42 28.64 1.90
N ARG A 139 13.40 29.92 1.50
CA ARG A 139 13.34 31.05 2.43
C ARG A 139 11.91 31.51 2.71
N SER A 140 10.95 31.10 1.87
CA SER A 140 9.53 31.45 2.05
C SER A 140 8.89 30.64 3.18
N GLN A 141 8.01 31.27 3.96
CA GLN A 141 7.25 30.61 5.03
C GLN A 141 6.24 29.59 4.48
N ASP A 142 5.82 29.75 3.22
CA ASP A 142 4.85 28.87 2.56
C ASP A 142 5.47 27.52 2.14
N GLY A 143 6.80 27.37 2.27
CA GLY A 143 7.49 26.15 1.87
C GLY A 143 7.39 25.88 0.37
N VAL A 144 7.25 26.93 -0.45
CA VAL A 144 7.32 26.83 -1.91
C VAL A 144 8.61 27.52 -2.34
N LEU A 145 9.43 26.80 -3.13
CA LEU A 145 10.63 27.36 -3.72
C LEU A 145 10.24 28.37 -4.80
N THR A 146 10.76 29.58 -4.68
CA THR A 146 10.78 30.54 -5.79
C THR A 146 11.61 29.97 -6.95
N ARG A 147 11.46 30.54 -8.14
CA ARG A 147 12.21 30.09 -9.32
C ARG A 147 13.72 30.12 -9.10
N ASP A 148 14.24 31.19 -8.49
CA ASP A 148 15.68 31.34 -8.24
C ASP A 148 16.17 30.34 -7.18
N GLU A 149 15.38 30.08 -6.13
CA GLU A 149 15.71 29.07 -5.12
C GLU A 149 15.67 27.64 -5.69
N PHE A 150 14.70 27.36 -6.56
CA PHE A 150 14.58 26.09 -7.27
C PHE A 150 15.81 25.85 -8.16
N GLU A 151 16.20 26.83 -8.97
CA GLU A 151 17.37 26.71 -9.83
C GLU A 151 18.68 26.61 -9.03
N GLN A 152 18.81 27.34 -7.92
CA GLN A 152 19.96 27.21 -7.01
C GLN A 152 20.05 25.82 -6.39
N ALA A 153 18.93 25.29 -5.87
CA ALA A 153 18.87 23.94 -5.34
C ALA A 153 19.23 22.92 -6.44
N ARG A 154 18.61 23.03 -7.62
CA ARG A 154 18.85 22.14 -8.76
C ARG A 154 20.31 22.15 -9.20
N ALA A 155 20.92 23.33 -9.34
CA ALA A 155 22.33 23.48 -9.71
C ALA A 155 23.26 22.81 -8.70
N TRP A 156 22.94 22.87 -7.41
CA TRP A 156 23.73 22.23 -6.38
C TRP A 156 23.70 20.68 -6.50
N PHE A 157 22.52 20.09 -6.74
CA PHE A 157 22.40 18.64 -6.99
C PHE A 157 23.13 18.21 -8.26
N GLN A 158 23.10 19.02 -9.32
CA GLN A 158 23.85 18.77 -10.56
C GLN A 158 25.36 18.84 -10.36
N ALA A 159 25.84 19.71 -9.47
CA ALA A 159 27.26 19.83 -9.14
C ALA A 159 27.78 18.66 -8.28
N HIS A 160 26.89 17.92 -7.60
CA HIS A 160 27.24 16.79 -6.72
C HIS A 160 26.50 15.51 -7.11
N PRO A 161 26.63 15.03 -8.37
CA PRO A 161 25.83 13.93 -8.88
C PRO A 161 26.08 12.61 -8.14
N ASP A 162 27.30 12.41 -7.63
CA ASP A 162 27.70 11.16 -6.98
C ASP A 162 27.14 11.04 -5.55
N HIS A 163 27.03 12.17 -4.83
CA HIS A 163 26.52 12.21 -3.45
C HIS A 163 25.05 11.74 -3.36
N PHE A 164 24.29 12.03 -4.41
CA PHE A 164 22.86 11.73 -4.51
C PHE A 164 22.58 10.64 -5.55
N SER A 165 23.52 9.72 -5.75
CA SER A 165 23.35 8.56 -6.62
C SER A 165 23.12 7.28 -5.81
N PHE A 166 22.26 6.39 -6.32
CA PHE A 166 21.99 5.10 -5.71
C PHE A 166 21.97 4.00 -6.76
N LYS A 167 22.67 2.90 -6.51
CA LYS A 167 22.73 1.76 -7.44
C LYS A 167 21.89 0.61 -6.89
N PHE A 168 20.72 0.40 -7.48
CA PHE A 168 19.97 -0.84 -7.30
C PHE A 168 20.73 -2.01 -7.93
N LYS A 169 20.65 -3.18 -7.31
CA LYS A 169 21.25 -4.41 -7.86
C LYS A 169 20.62 -4.82 -9.19
N GLU A 170 19.32 -4.63 -9.30
CA GLU A 170 18.52 -5.09 -10.44
C GLU A 170 18.51 -4.09 -11.61
N LEU A 171 18.93 -2.84 -11.38
CA LEU A 171 18.96 -1.83 -12.44
C LEU A 171 20.35 -1.73 -13.10
N PRO A 172 20.42 -1.55 -14.42
CA PRO A 172 21.69 -1.46 -15.15
C PRO A 172 22.45 -0.16 -14.89
N GLN A 173 21.75 0.93 -14.55
CA GLN A 173 22.35 2.24 -14.25
C GLN A 173 22.02 2.68 -12.81
N PRO A 174 22.90 3.47 -12.17
CA PRO A 174 22.56 4.10 -10.91
C PRO A 174 21.47 5.15 -11.13
N VAL A 175 20.52 5.20 -10.21
CA VAL A 175 19.51 6.24 -10.16
C VAL A 175 20.08 7.49 -9.50
N ARG A 176 19.57 8.67 -9.83
CA ARG A 176 20.03 9.95 -9.27
C ARG A 176 18.89 10.69 -8.61
N VAL A 177 19.09 11.18 -7.40
CA VAL A 177 18.15 12.08 -6.75
C VAL A 177 18.36 13.49 -7.29
N GLN A 178 17.28 14.15 -7.72
CA GLN A 178 17.32 15.50 -8.27
C GLN A 178 16.12 16.30 -7.78
N VAL A 179 16.25 17.63 -7.79
CA VAL A 179 15.12 18.53 -7.56
C VAL A 179 14.20 18.47 -8.77
N MET A 180 12.93 18.11 -8.55
CA MET A 180 11.92 17.91 -9.60
C MET A 180 10.72 18.85 -9.48
N THR A 181 10.41 19.31 -8.26
CA THR A 181 9.21 20.11 -7.98
C THR A 181 9.57 21.33 -7.12
N SER A 182 8.79 22.40 -7.26
CA SER A 182 8.94 23.60 -6.42
C SER A 182 8.19 23.51 -5.09
N ARG A 183 7.44 22.43 -4.88
CA ARG A 183 6.67 22.14 -3.66
C ARG A 183 7.13 20.81 -3.06
N PRO A 184 7.07 20.63 -1.73
CA PRO A 184 7.37 19.36 -1.10
C PRO A 184 6.48 18.22 -1.64
N PRO A 185 7.01 17.00 -1.79
CA PRO A 185 8.44 16.65 -1.76
C PRO A 185 9.17 17.26 -2.97
N TYR A 186 10.25 18.02 -2.73
CA TYR A 186 10.98 18.79 -3.76
C TYR A 186 11.81 17.90 -4.68
N VAL A 187 12.27 16.76 -4.14
CA VAL A 187 13.19 15.85 -4.79
C VAL A 187 12.48 14.60 -5.32
N GLY A 188 12.97 14.10 -6.44
CA GLY A 188 12.57 12.82 -7.02
C GLY A 188 13.78 12.06 -7.54
N VAL A 189 13.50 10.93 -8.16
CA VAL A 189 14.48 9.96 -8.64
C VAL A 189 14.46 9.96 -10.16
N HIS A 190 15.62 10.20 -10.75
CA HIS A 190 15.87 10.07 -12.18
C HIS A 190 16.52 8.71 -12.45
N PHE A 191 15.83 7.82 -13.15
CA PHE A 191 16.26 6.44 -13.40
C PHE A 191 17.17 6.29 -14.63
N GLY A 192 17.29 7.34 -15.45
CA GLY A 192 17.98 7.30 -16.74
C GLY A 192 16.99 7.18 -17.88
N GLY A 193 17.40 7.52 -19.11
CA GLY A 193 16.55 7.36 -20.30
C GLY A 193 15.28 8.22 -20.36
N GLY A 194 15.17 9.26 -19.51
CA GLY A 194 14.00 10.14 -19.44
C GLY A 194 12.95 9.73 -18.40
N SER A 195 13.13 8.61 -17.71
CA SER A 195 12.16 8.15 -16.70
C SER A 195 12.45 8.73 -15.33
N ASN A 196 11.46 9.45 -14.79
CA ASN A 196 11.52 10.15 -13.52
C ASN A 196 10.38 9.70 -12.61
N ALA A 197 10.59 9.66 -11.29
CA ALA A 197 9.50 9.53 -10.34
C ALA A 197 9.71 10.36 -9.09
N VAL A 198 8.62 10.88 -8.54
CA VAL A 198 8.59 11.56 -7.24
C VAL A 198 7.81 10.70 -6.25
N PHE A 199 8.39 10.49 -5.07
CA PHE A 199 7.80 9.65 -4.04
C PHE A 199 7.38 10.47 -2.83
N ASP A 200 6.25 10.11 -2.24
CA ASP A 200 5.92 10.52 -0.88
C ASP A 200 6.96 9.92 0.08
N LEU A 201 7.70 10.75 0.81
CA LEU A 201 8.84 10.30 1.61
C LEU A 201 8.45 9.56 2.89
N THR A 202 7.15 9.58 3.26
CA THR A 202 6.63 8.87 4.42
C THR A 202 6.20 7.45 4.05
N THR A 203 5.44 7.34 2.96
CA THR A 203 4.82 6.10 2.49
C THR A 203 5.60 5.42 1.38
N MET A 204 6.56 6.11 0.76
CA MET A 204 7.25 5.69 -0.47
C MET A 204 6.30 5.34 -1.62
N ARG A 205 5.08 5.90 -1.60
CA ARG A 205 4.14 5.81 -2.73
C ARG A 205 4.60 6.77 -3.81
N CYS A 206 4.56 6.31 -5.05
CA CYS A 206 4.85 7.18 -6.18
C CYS A 206 3.69 8.20 -6.33
N THR A 207 4.05 9.47 -6.36
CA THR A 207 3.12 10.60 -6.53
C THR A 207 3.12 11.13 -7.95
N TYR A 208 4.21 10.89 -8.70
CA TYR A 208 4.40 11.32 -10.07
C TYR A 208 5.37 10.36 -10.77
N SER A 209 5.06 9.98 -12.01
CA SER A 209 5.93 9.18 -12.89
C SER A 209 5.81 9.70 -14.33
N ASP A 210 6.94 9.77 -15.05
CA ASP A 210 7.04 10.09 -16.48
C ASP A 210 7.00 8.83 -17.37
#